data_AF-A0A645HFD1-F1
#
_entry.id   AF-A0A645HFD1-F1
#
_cell.length_a   1.000
_cell.length_b   1.000
_cell.length_c   1.000
_cell.angle_alpha   90.00
_cell.angle_beta   90.00
_cell.angle_gamma   90.00
#
_symmetry.space_group_name_H-M   'P 1'
#
loop_
_entity.id
_entity.type
_entity.pdbx_description
1 polymer ?
#
loop_
_entity_poly.entity_id
_entity_poly.type
_entity_poly.pdbx_seq_one_letter_code
_entity_poly.pdbx_strand_id
1 'polypeptide(L)' 'MISGKGAIRFRKIGEPEAAVIEYIVSGEKIEVVDIPAGYTHNIENMGDTDMVTLMWANEKFYPARPDTFFESV' A
#
# COMPACT_ATOMS: atom_id res chain seq x y z
N MET A 1 10.01 -1.04 -3.31
CA MET A 1 9.86 -0.35 -4.61
C MET A 1 11.10 -0.61 -5.45
N ILE A 2 10.98 -0.72 -6.78
CA ILE A 2 12.14 -1.01 -7.65
C ILE A 2 12.51 0.16 -8.57
N SER A 3 11.63 1.15 -8.72
CA SER A 3 11.90 2.43 -9.40
C SER A 3 10.96 3.52 -8.89
N GLY A 4 11.42 4.77 -8.84
CA GLY A 4 10.64 5.93 -8.40
C GLY A 4 10.68 6.19 -6.88
N LYS A 5 9.78 7.05 -6.42
CA LYS A 5 9.60 7.43 -5.00
C LYS A 5 8.10 7.45 -4.69
N GLY A 6 7.71 6.94 -3.53
CA GLY A 6 6.31 6.96 -3.12
C GLY A 6 6.09 6.89 -1.63
N ALA A 7 4.83 7.01 -1.24
CA ALA A 7 4.35 6.85 0.12
C ALA A 7 3.36 5.69 0.17
N ILE A 8 3.54 4.75 1.11
CA ILE A 8 2.56 3.72 1.45
C ILE A 8 1.92 4.13 2.78
N ARG A 9 0.60 4.19 2.83
CA ARG A 9 -0.13 4.61 4.04
C ARG A 9 -1.07 3.54 4.52
N PHE A 10 -1.25 3.46 5.84
CA PHE A 10 -2.12 2.51 6.49
C PHE A 10 -3.00 3.20 7.53
N ARG A 11 -4.26 2.77 7.63
CA ARG A 11 -5.16 3.10 8.75
C ARG A 11 -5.97 1.87 9.14
N LYS A 12 -6.22 1.69 10.44
CA LYS A 12 -7.05 0.59 10.94
C LYS A 12 -8.50 0.75 10.45
N ILE A 13 -9.07 -0.34 9.93
CA ILE A 13 -10.43 -0.36 9.36
C ILE A 13 -11.47 -0.09 10.45
N GLY A 14 -12.47 0.73 10.13
CA GLY A 14 -13.55 1.08 11.06
C GLY A 14 -13.18 2.10 12.14
N GLU A 15 -11.95 2.64 12.09
CA GLU A 15 -11.45 3.69 12.98
C GLU A 15 -11.03 4.92 12.15
N PRO A 16 -11.99 5.73 11.64
CA PRO A 16 -11.68 6.84 10.72
C PRO A 16 -10.84 7.96 11.34
N GLU A 17 -10.84 8.07 12.67
CA GLU A 17 -10.05 9.04 13.44
C GLU A 17 -8.70 8.48 13.90
N ALA A 18 -8.38 7.22 13.58
CA ALA A 18 -7.10 6.63 13.93
C ALA A 18 -5.93 7.30 13.19
N ALA A 19 -4.76 7.30 13.82
CA ALA A 19 -3.55 7.81 13.21
C ALA A 19 -3.19 7.02 11.93
N VAL A 20 -2.82 7.75 10.89
CA VAL A 20 -2.30 7.17 9.64
C VAL A 20 -0.81 6.89 9.83
N ILE A 21 -0.40 5.66 9.49
CA ILE A 21 1.00 5.25 9.47
C ILE A 21 1.50 5.43 8.04
N GLU A 22 2.57 6.22 7.85
CA GLU A 22 3.15 6.50 6.54
C GLU A 22 4.58 5.94 6.42
N TYR A 23 4.85 5.27 5.30
CA TYR A 23 6.17 4.77 4.93
C TYR A 23 6.61 5.43 3.63
N ILE A 24 7.70 6.21 3.70
CA ILE A 24 8.36 6.77 2.51
C ILE A 24 9.31 5.71 1.96
N VAL A 25 9.09 5.34 0.70
CA VAL A 25 9.84 4.30 -0.01
C VAL A 25 10.41 4.83 -1.32
N SER A 26 11.53 4.27 -1.76
CA SER A 26 12.15 4.63 -3.05
C SER A 26 12.79 3.41 -3.72
N GLY A 27 13.11 3.55 -5.00
CA GLY A 27 13.94 2.57 -5.74
C GLY A 27 15.42 2.61 -5.37
N GLU A 28 15.90 3.67 -4.69
CA GLU A 28 17.30 3.80 -4.27
C GLU A 28 17.64 2.88 -3.09
N LYS A 29 16.62 2.58 -2.26
CA LYS A 29 16.73 1.67 -1.13
C LYS A 29 15.61 0.64 -1.23
N ILE A 30 15.98 -0.58 -1.62
CA ILE A 30 15.01 -1.68 -1.76
C ILE A 30 14.59 -2.13 -0.36
N GLU A 31 13.32 -1.87 -0.03
CA GLU A 31 12.68 -2.28 1.21
C GLU A 31 11.38 -3.03 0.89
N VAL A 32 11.07 -4.00 1.75
CA VAL A 32 9.80 -4.73 1.75
C VAL A 32 8.91 -4.08 2.81
N VAL A 33 7.66 -3.82 2.44
CA VAL A 33 6.62 -3.34 3.34
C VAL A 33 5.50 -4.36 3.34
N ASP A 34 5.28 -5.01 4.48
CA ASP A 34 4.15 -5.92 4.65
C ASP A 34 2.84 -5.15 4.74
N ILE A 35 1.79 -5.67 4.11
CA ILE A 35 0.44 -5.11 4.16
C ILE A 35 -0.40 -5.97 5.11
N PRO A 36 -0.59 -5.55 6.38
CA PRO A 36 -1.35 -6.34 7.35
C PRO A 36 -2.84 -6.32 7.03
N ALA A 37 -3.50 -7.48 7.17
CA ALA A 37 -4.95 -7.56 7.17
C ALA A 37 -5.55 -6.69 8.30
N GLY A 38 -6.74 -6.12 8.07
CA GLY A 38 -7.40 -5.22 9.02
C GLY A 38 -6.98 -3.75 8.92
N TYR A 39 -6.09 -3.42 7.98
CA TYR A 39 -5.72 -2.05 7.64
C TYR A 39 -6.14 -1.72 6.20
N THR A 40 -6.88 -0.61 6.04
CA THR A 40 -6.97 0.01 4.72
C THR A 40 -5.62 0.64 4.39
N HIS A 41 -5.27 0.62 3.11
CA HIS A 41 -3.98 1.11 2.65
C HIS A 41 -4.09 1.74 1.26
N ASN A 42 -3.17 2.67 1.00
CA ASN A 42 -2.96 3.22 -0.34
C ASN A 42 -1.47 3.36 -0.65
N ILE A 43 -1.16 3.55 -1.93
CA ILE A 43 0.18 3.87 -2.40
C ILE A 43 0.09 5.09 -3.33
N GLU A 44 0.96 6.07 -3.11
CA GLU A 44 1.01 7.31 -3.88
C GLU A 44 2.40 7.50 -4.51
N ASN A 45 2.45 7.87 -5.79
CA ASN A 45 3.67 8.31 -6.44
C ASN A 45 3.98 9.75 -6.03
N MET A 46 5.13 9.95 -5.39
CA MET A 46 5.58 11.25 -4.85
C MET A 46 6.73 11.86 -5.67
N GLY A 47 7.03 11.29 -6.84
CA GLY A 47 8.09 11.75 -7.73
C GLY A 47 7.58 12.19 -9.11
N ASP A 48 8.52 12.65 -9.94
CA ASP A 48 8.24 13.16 -11.28
C ASP A 48 8.38 12.09 -12.39
N THR A 49 8.65 10.85 -11.99
CA THR A 49 8.84 9.71 -12.89
C THR A 49 7.91 8.57 -12.53
N ASP A 50 7.80 7.58 -13.42
CA ASP A 50 7.00 6.39 -13.16
C ASP A 50 7.52 5.63 -11.93
N MET A 51 6.58 5.33 -11.03
CA MET A 51 6.79 4.50 -9.86
C MET A 51 6.51 3.04 -10.20
N VAL A 52 7.50 2.17 -10.04
CA VAL A 52 7.38 0.74 -10.30
C VAL A 52 7.50 -0.04 -8.98
N THR A 53 6.42 -0.71 -8.62
CA THR A 53 6.29 -1.48 -7.39
C THR A 53 5.96 -2.93 -7.71
N LEU A 54 6.72 -3.86 -7.14
CA LEU A 54 6.39 -5.28 -7.16
C LEU A 54 5.45 -5.57 -5.99
N MET A 55 4.28 -6.15 -6.27
CA MET A 55 3.32 -6.57 -5.26
C MET A 55 3.27 -8.11 -5.21
N TRP A 56 3.45 -8.66 -4.01
CA TRP A 56 3.18 -10.05 -3.73
C TRP A 56 1.92 -10.16 -2.88
N ALA A 57 1.06 -11.12 -3.20
CA ALA A 57 -0.15 -11.43 -2.43
C ALA A 57 -0.11 -12.92 -2.04
N ASN A 58 -0.69 -13.22 -0.87
CA ASN A 58 -0.77 -14.57 -0.31
C ASN A 58 -1.66 -15.51 -1.15
N GLU A 59 -2.56 -14.96 -1.95
CA GLU A 59 -3.44 -15.71 -2.84
C GLU A 59 -3.68 -15.00 -4.19
N LYS A 60 -4.24 -15.73 -5.14
CA LYS A 60 -4.59 -15.19 -6.46
C LYS A 60 -5.90 -14.42 -6.36
N PHE A 61 -5.99 -13.29 -7.06
CA PHE A 61 -7.22 -12.53 -7.18
C PHE A 61 -8.36 -13.39 -7.75
N TYR A 62 -9.50 -13.44 -7.04
CA TYR A 62 -10.71 -14.15 -7.45
C TYR A 62 -11.92 -13.20 -7.54
N PRO A 63 -12.31 -12.74 -8.74
CA PRO A 63 -13.33 -11.69 -8.88
C PRO A 63 -14.69 -11.99 -8.23
N ALA A 64 -15.08 -13.26 -8.14
CA ALA A 64 -16.35 -13.66 -7.53
C ALA A 64 -16.32 -13.65 -5.99
N ARG A 65 -15.13 -13.61 -5.38
CA ARG A 65 -14.89 -13.43 -3.93
C ARG A 65 -13.59 -12.62 -3.74
N PRO A 66 -13.62 -11.31 -4.00
CA PRO A 66 -12.42 -10.49 -4.15
C PRO A 66 -11.67 -10.18 -2.85
N ASP A 67 -12.27 -10.50 -1.69
CA ASP A 67 -11.74 -10.23 -0.34
C ASP A 67 -11.11 -8.84 -0.18
N THR A 68 -11.72 -7.84 -0.82
CA THR A 68 -11.24 -6.46 -0.88
C THR A 68 -12.42 -5.53 -0.66
N PHE A 69 -12.30 -4.62 0.30
CA PHE A 69 -13.34 -3.67 0.67
C PHE A 69 -12.76 -2.25 0.64
N PHE A 70 -13.49 -1.32 0.04
CA PHE A 70 -13.04 0.06 -0.10
C PHE A 70 -13.27 0.85 1.19
N GLU A 71 -12.23 1.51 1.69
CA GLU A 71 -12.27 2.52 2.74
C GLU A 71 -11.11 3.50 2.51
N SER A 72 -11.34 4.82 2.56
CA SER A 72 -10.27 5.81 2.36
C SER A 72 -9.29 5.79 3.52
N VAL A 73 -7.99 5.88 3.25
CA VAL A 73 -6.96 6.22 4.26
C VAL A 73 -6.96 7.71 4.50
#